data_AF-A0A0F5H1C2-F1
#
_entry.id   AF-A0A0F5H1C2-F1
#
_cell.length_a   1.000
_cell.length_b   1.000
_cell.length_c   1.000
_cell.angle_alpha   90.00
_cell.angle_beta   90.00
_cell.angle_gamma   90.00
#
_symmetry.space_group_name_H-M   'P 1'
#
loop_
_entity.id
_entity.type
_entity.pdbx_description
1 polymer ?
#
loop_
_entity_poly.entity_id
_entity_poly.type
_entity_poly.pdbx_seq_one_letter_code
_entity_poly.pdbx_strand_id
1 'polypeptide(L)'
;MKTLHESNNLIILPILKPIKLSKNFINKLGGKLLSNVVLIVALEEHNVYFLSCFKASNENEENQEFIQINIHEGVKENGELDIIKLTSAVSLDNIYKININDFKNYLENDYETLPYLGIKDQINIITKLTNKFEENNQPKLIFIKKRKIEKTNQNIKSENI
;
A
#
# COMPACT_ATOMS: atom_id res chain seq x y z
N MET A 1 35.95 21.20 -12.80
CA MET A 1 34.59 20.64 -12.93
C MET A 1 34.44 19.50 -11.94
N LYS A 2 33.69 19.70 -10.85
CA LYS A 2 33.32 18.61 -9.93
C LYS A 2 31.99 18.05 -10.42
N THR A 3 32.00 16.81 -10.89
CA THR A 3 30.78 16.07 -11.25
C THR A 3 30.02 15.75 -9.97
N LEU A 4 28.79 16.28 -9.85
CA LEU A 4 27.83 15.83 -8.86
C LEU A 4 27.46 14.39 -9.18
N HIS A 5 27.91 13.44 -8.36
CA HIS A 5 27.24 12.16 -8.25
C HIS A 5 25.93 12.40 -7.51
N GLU A 6 24.84 12.63 -8.24
CA GLU A 6 23.50 12.38 -7.70
C GLU A 6 23.42 10.88 -7.44
N SER A 7 23.58 10.50 -6.17
CA SER A 7 23.28 9.17 -5.67
C SER A 7 21.80 8.93 -5.94
N ASN A 8 21.50 8.19 -7.02
CA ASN A 8 20.20 7.57 -7.25
C ASN A 8 19.95 6.58 -6.10
N ASN A 9 19.46 7.08 -4.96
CA ASN A 9 18.87 6.25 -3.92
C ASN A 9 17.59 5.64 -4.49
N LEU A 10 17.76 4.51 -5.18
CA LEU A 10 16.69 3.60 -5.56
C LEU A 10 16.08 3.07 -4.27
N ILE A 11 15.10 3.80 -3.73
CA ILE A 11 14.29 3.33 -2.61
C ILE A 11 13.47 2.15 -3.15
N ILE A 12 13.89 0.94 -2.78
CA ILE A 12 13.19 -0.31 -3.05
C ILE A 12 12.04 -0.41 -2.03
N LEU A 13 10.81 -0.46 -2.53
CA LEU A 13 9.64 -0.69 -1.68
C LEU A 13 9.47 -2.20 -1.46
N PRO A 14 9.17 -2.64 -0.23
CA PRO A 14 9.13 -4.07 0.09
C PRO A 14 7.80 -4.67 -0.39
N ILE A 15 7.89 -5.71 -1.22
CA ILE A 15 6.74 -6.48 -1.69
C ILE A 15 6.38 -7.53 -0.64
N LEU A 16 5.09 -7.76 -0.40
CA LEU A 16 4.55 -8.71 0.57
C LEU A 16 5.06 -8.49 2.02
N LYS A 17 5.41 -7.25 2.34
CA LYS A 17 5.69 -6.79 3.70
C LYS A 17 4.54 -5.89 4.18
N PRO A 18 3.87 -6.19 5.31
CA PRO A 18 2.87 -5.29 5.86
C PRO A 18 3.51 -3.97 6.26
N ILE A 19 3.01 -2.86 5.74
CA ILE A 19 3.54 -1.52 6.00
C ILE A 19 2.42 -0.56 6.38
N LYS A 20 2.77 0.46 7.18
CA LYS A 20 1.81 1.43 7.72
C LYS A 20 1.89 2.73 6.95
N LEU A 21 0.73 3.18 6.46
CA LEU A 21 0.51 4.48 5.88
C LEU A 21 0.03 5.46 6.96
N SER A 22 0.40 6.72 6.78
CA SER A 22 0.01 7.82 7.63
C SER A 22 -1.52 7.94 7.70
N LYS A 23 -2.06 8.20 8.88
CA LYS A 23 -3.50 8.42 9.07
C LYS A 23 -4.05 9.56 8.20
N ASN A 24 -3.23 10.59 7.92
CA ASN A 24 -3.59 11.69 7.03
C ASN A 24 -3.94 11.21 5.60
N PHE A 25 -3.22 10.19 5.11
CA PHE A 25 -3.52 9.59 3.81
C PHE A 25 -4.92 8.97 3.78
N ILE A 26 -5.26 8.18 4.80
CA ILE A 26 -6.58 7.54 4.93
C ILE A 26 -7.69 8.57 4.99
N ASN A 27 -7.50 9.62 5.79
CA ASN A 27 -8.47 10.71 5.91
C ASN A 27 -8.72 11.39 4.57
N LYS A 28 -7.68 11.61 3.76
CA LYS A 28 -7.81 12.20 2.40
C LYS A 28 -8.56 11.30 1.41
N LEU A 29 -8.56 9.99 1.63
CA LEU A 29 -9.31 9.03 0.82
C LEU A 29 -10.78 8.93 1.23
N GLY A 30 -11.21 9.62 2.30
CA GLY A 30 -12.61 9.68 2.72
C GLY A 30 -13.19 8.32 3.10
N GLY A 31 -12.39 7.46 3.74
CA GLY A 31 -12.83 6.13 4.19
C GLY A 31 -12.84 5.05 3.10
N LYS A 32 -12.40 5.34 1.87
CA LYS A 32 -12.29 4.33 0.79
C LYS A 32 -11.21 3.28 1.01
N LEU A 33 -10.24 3.59 1.88
CA LEU A 33 -9.23 2.66 2.35
C LEU A 33 -9.57 2.35 3.81
N LEU A 34 -9.94 1.10 4.07
CA LEU A 34 -10.53 0.69 5.34
C LEU A 34 -9.50 0.53 6.47
N SER A 35 -8.21 0.45 6.09
CA SER A 35 -7.10 0.29 7.01
C SER A 35 -5.90 1.10 6.57
N ASN A 36 -5.14 1.60 7.55
CA ASN A 36 -3.88 2.27 7.28
C ASN A 36 -2.68 1.31 7.21
N VAL A 37 -2.92 0.00 7.31
CA VAL A 37 -1.91 -1.02 7.03
C VAL A 37 -2.19 -1.61 5.66
N VAL A 38 -1.15 -1.73 4.85
CA VAL A 38 -1.24 -2.22 3.47
C VAL A 38 -0.18 -3.25 3.17
N LEU A 39 -0.39 -4.02 2.12
CA LEU A 39 0.55 -5.00 1.59
C LEU A 39 0.82 -4.68 0.11
N ILE A 40 2.05 -4.32 -0.23
CA ILE A 40 2.43 -4.12 -1.64
C ILE A 40 2.47 -5.48 -2.32
N VAL A 41 1.82 -5.60 -3.48
CA VAL A 41 1.77 -6.85 -4.27
C VAL A 41 2.48 -6.73 -5.61
N ALA A 42 2.62 -5.51 -6.15
CA ALA A 42 3.38 -5.28 -7.36
C ALA A 42 3.92 -3.85 -7.46
N LEU A 43 5.00 -3.70 -8.22
CA LEU A 43 5.58 -2.43 -8.65
C LEU A 43 5.67 -2.45 -10.18
N GLU A 44 5.17 -1.42 -10.84
CA GLU A 44 5.18 -1.31 -12.30
C GLU A 44 5.51 0.13 -12.70
N GLU A 45 6.67 0.32 -13.33
CA GLU A 45 7.20 1.63 -13.73
C GLU A 45 7.14 2.66 -12.60
N HIS A 46 6.07 3.46 -12.60
CA HIS A 46 5.82 4.57 -11.69
C HIS A 46 4.69 4.30 -10.69
N ASN A 47 4.19 3.07 -10.61
CA ASN A 47 3.00 2.71 -9.84
C ASN A 47 3.29 1.64 -8.79
N VAL A 48 2.62 1.78 -7.66
CA VAL A 48 2.56 0.80 -6.57
C VAL A 48 1.16 0.22 -6.54
N TYR A 49 1.08 -1.11 -6.53
CA TYR A 49 -0.16 -1.86 -6.33
C TYR A 49 -0.16 -2.49 -4.94
N PHE A 50 -1.22 -2.27 -4.18
CA PHE A 50 -1.30 -2.79 -2.81
C PHE A 50 -2.71 -3.22 -2.42
N LEU A 51 -2.77 -4.10 -1.41
CA LEU A 51 -3.97 -4.61 -0.77
C LEU A 51 -4.13 -4.00 0.62
N SER A 52 -5.36 -4.03 1.15
CA SER A 52 -5.65 -3.61 2.53
C SER A 52 -5.41 -4.74 3.52
N CYS A 53 -4.79 -4.40 4.66
CA CYS A 53 -4.49 -5.33 5.74
C CYS A 53 -5.34 -5.03 6.98
N PHE A 54 -5.76 -6.05 7.72
CA PHE A 54 -6.68 -5.91 8.85
C PHE A 54 -6.20 -6.69 10.08
N LYS A 55 -6.59 -6.23 11.26
CA LYS A 55 -6.50 -7.02 12.49
C LYS A 55 -7.82 -7.74 12.70
N ALA A 56 -7.76 -8.97 13.22
CA ALA A 56 -8.88 -9.89 13.39
C ALA A 56 -10.05 -9.36 14.25
N SER A 57 -9.94 -8.18 14.84
CA SER A 57 -11.01 -7.53 15.63
C SER A 57 -12.09 -6.83 14.80
N ASN A 58 -11.97 -6.79 13.47
CA ASN A 58 -13.01 -6.16 12.63
C ASN A 58 -14.10 -7.19 12.31
N GLU A 59 -14.94 -7.51 13.31
CA GLU A 59 -16.05 -8.47 13.24
C GLU A 59 -17.22 -8.05 12.32
N ASN A 60 -17.13 -6.93 11.61
CA ASN A 60 -18.28 -6.31 10.92
C ASN A 60 -18.29 -6.46 9.38
N GLU A 61 -17.54 -7.38 8.80
CA GLU A 61 -17.47 -7.51 7.33
C GLU A 61 -17.77 -8.94 6.87
N GLU A 62 -19.01 -9.38 7.09
CA GLU A 62 -19.56 -10.71 6.70
C GLU A 62 -19.48 -11.03 5.19
N ASN A 63 -19.00 -10.12 4.34
CA ASN A 63 -18.96 -10.28 2.88
C ASN A 63 -17.58 -9.99 2.25
N GLN A 64 -16.54 -9.75 3.04
CA GLN A 64 -15.19 -9.53 2.48
C GLN A 64 -14.38 -10.82 2.46
N GLU A 65 -13.73 -11.09 1.32
CA GLU A 65 -12.86 -12.25 1.22
C GLU A 65 -11.49 -11.94 1.83
N PHE A 66 -11.30 -12.42 3.07
CA PHE A 66 -10.05 -12.27 3.80
C PHE A 66 -9.18 -13.51 3.70
N ILE A 67 -7.88 -13.28 3.54
CA ILE A 67 -6.85 -14.27 3.82
C ILE A 67 -6.31 -14.01 5.22
N GLN A 68 -6.46 -14.98 6.11
CA GLN A 68 -5.80 -14.97 7.42
C GLN A 68 -4.30 -15.22 7.25
N ILE A 69 -3.49 -14.47 7.99
CA ILE A 69 -2.03 -14.57 8.01
C ILE A 69 -1.61 -15.28 9.29
N ASN A 70 -0.62 -16.18 9.18
CA ASN A 70 0.05 -16.71 10.35
C ASN A 70 1.03 -15.68 10.92
N ILE A 71 0.58 -14.94 11.95
CA ILE A 71 1.36 -13.86 12.55
C ILE A 71 2.67 -14.31 13.22
N HIS A 72 2.88 -15.61 13.45
CA HIS A 72 4.07 -16.16 14.11
C HIS A 72 5.15 -16.65 13.12
N GLU A 73 4.85 -16.67 11.82
CA GLU A 73 5.77 -17.13 10.77
C GLU A 73 6.34 -15.97 9.93
N GLY A 74 6.34 -14.73 10.45
CA GLY A 74 6.96 -13.61 9.76
C GLY A 74 8.47 -13.83 9.59
N VAL A 75 9.04 -13.26 8.52
CA VAL A 75 10.46 -13.48 8.16
C VAL A 75 11.17 -12.14 8.00
N LYS A 76 12.28 -11.94 8.71
CA LYS A 76 13.15 -10.76 8.58
C LYS A 76 14.03 -10.85 7.34
N GLU A 77 14.68 -9.75 6.97
CA GLU A 77 15.65 -9.69 5.86
C GLU A 77 16.80 -10.71 6.02
N ASN A 78 17.19 -11.02 7.26
CA ASN A 78 18.23 -12.01 7.56
C ASN A 78 17.71 -13.48 7.57
N GLY A 79 16.44 -13.70 7.25
CA GLY A 79 15.80 -15.03 7.26
C GLY A 79 15.33 -15.52 8.62
N GLU A 80 15.56 -14.77 9.71
CA GLU A 80 15.05 -15.13 11.03
C GLU A 80 13.55 -14.95 11.13
N LEU A 81 12.92 -15.79 11.95
CA LEU A 81 11.49 -15.69 12.24
C LEU A 81 11.20 -14.51 13.19
N ASP A 82 10.07 -13.83 12.97
CA ASP A 82 9.55 -12.76 13.81
C ASP A 82 8.02 -12.70 13.75
N ILE A 83 7.43 -11.98 14.71
CA ILE A 83 5.99 -11.80 14.82
C ILE A 83 5.52 -10.62 13.96
N ILE A 84 4.52 -10.86 13.12
CA ILE A 84 3.83 -9.82 12.34
C ILE A 84 2.83 -9.10 13.25
N LYS A 85 3.19 -7.89 13.70
CA LYS A 85 2.37 -7.10 14.65
C LYS A 85 1.34 -6.18 14.01
N LEU A 86 1.51 -5.87 12.72
CA LEU A 86 0.71 -4.85 12.04
C LEU A 86 -0.63 -5.37 11.54
N THR A 87 -0.72 -6.65 11.19
CA THR A 87 -1.90 -7.25 10.56
C THR A 87 -2.03 -8.71 10.94
N SER A 88 -3.25 -9.25 10.84
CA SER A 88 -3.54 -10.68 10.89
C SER A 88 -4.33 -11.16 9.66
N ALA A 89 -4.76 -10.26 8.77
CA ALA A 89 -5.52 -10.61 7.58
C ALA A 89 -5.27 -9.65 6.40
N VAL A 90 -5.58 -10.08 5.19
CA VAL A 90 -5.52 -9.28 3.94
C VAL A 90 -6.83 -9.41 3.19
N SER A 91 -7.41 -8.31 2.72
CA SER A 91 -8.57 -8.33 1.82
C SER A 91 -8.10 -8.40 0.36
N LEU A 92 -8.76 -9.25 -0.43
CA LEU A 92 -8.50 -9.38 -1.87
C LEU A 92 -9.50 -8.61 -2.74
N ASP A 93 -10.48 -7.92 -2.15
CA ASP A 93 -11.61 -7.36 -2.91
C ASP A 93 -11.21 -6.15 -3.74
N ASN A 94 -10.22 -5.39 -3.25
CA ASN A 94 -9.74 -4.18 -3.90
C ASN A 94 -8.22 -4.21 -4.04
N ILE A 95 -7.74 -3.94 -5.26
CA ILE A 95 -6.34 -3.60 -5.50
C ILE A 95 -6.26 -2.09 -5.67
N TYR A 96 -5.42 -1.44 -4.88
CA TYR A 96 -5.21 0.00 -4.96
C TYR A 96 -3.97 0.28 -5.80
N LYS A 97 -4.08 1.22 -6.74
CA LYS A 97 -2.98 1.71 -7.58
C LYS A 97 -2.71 3.18 -7.29
N ILE A 98 -1.45 3.52 -7.05
CA ILE A 98 -1.00 4.90 -6.78
C ILE A 98 0.37 5.15 -7.41
N ASN A 99 0.69 6.40 -7.74
CA ASN A 99 2.04 6.76 -8.14
C ASN A 99 3.05 6.51 -6.99
N ILE A 100 4.21 5.94 -7.31
CA ILE A 100 5.24 5.56 -6.34
C ILE A 100 5.78 6.75 -5.55
N ASN A 101 5.93 7.92 -6.18
CA ASN A 101 6.41 9.12 -5.49
C ASN A 101 5.36 9.65 -4.52
N ASP A 102 4.08 9.58 -4.89
CA ASP A 102 2.99 9.95 -3.99
C ASP A 102 2.90 8.96 -2.81
N PHE A 103 3.02 7.66 -3.07
CA PHE A 103 2.95 6.62 -2.03
C PHE A 103 4.02 6.81 -0.95
N LYS A 104 5.26 7.10 -1.37
CA LYS A 104 6.40 7.34 -0.47
C LYS A 104 6.12 8.47 0.53
N ASN A 105 5.43 9.52 0.11
CA ASN A 105 5.08 10.65 0.98
C ASN A 105 4.10 10.29 2.11
N TYR A 106 3.52 9.09 2.07
CA TYR A 106 2.52 8.64 3.04
C TYR A 106 3.01 7.51 3.94
N LEU A 107 4.26 7.03 3.82
CA LEU A 107 4.80 6.02 4.72
C LEU A 107 5.02 6.60 6.12
N GLU A 108 4.54 5.91 7.16
CA GLU A 108 4.62 6.40 8.56
C GLU A 108 5.90 5.94 9.27
N ASN A 109 6.50 4.82 8.85
CA ASN A 109 7.59 4.14 9.56
C ASN A 109 8.73 3.72 8.62
N ASP A 110 9.90 3.50 9.22
CA ASP A 110 10.97 2.71 8.64
C ASP A 110 10.51 1.24 8.54
N TYR A 111 10.16 0.83 7.33
CA TYR A 111 9.69 -0.52 7.03
C TYR A 111 10.82 -1.55 6.93
N GLU A 112 12.09 -1.14 7.01
CA GLU A 112 13.24 -2.05 6.90
C GLU A 112 13.26 -3.06 8.05
N THR A 113 12.88 -2.62 9.25
CA THR A 113 12.84 -3.46 10.46
C THR A 113 11.62 -4.38 10.55
N LEU A 114 10.62 -4.19 9.68
CA LEU A 114 9.39 -4.99 9.71
C LEU A 114 9.61 -6.34 9.02
N PRO A 115 9.03 -7.43 9.55
CA PRO A 115 9.11 -8.74 8.91
C PRO A 115 8.21 -8.79 7.67
N TYR A 116 8.66 -9.52 6.65
CA TYR A 116 7.81 -10.03 5.59
C TYR A 116 6.78 -11.03 6.14
N LEU A 117 5.74 -11.26 5.35
CA LEU A 117 4.86 -12.41 5.58
C LEU A 117 5.65 -13.72 5.52
N GLY A 118 5.16 -14.76 6.20
CA GLY A 118 5.71 -16.11 6.04
C GLY A 118 5.59 -16.61 4.60
N ILE A 119 6.51 -17.46 4.15
CA ILE A 119 6.56 -17.93 2.76
C ILE A 119 5.22 -18.58 2.35
N LYS A 120 4.60 -19.36 3.24
CA LYS A 120 3.30 -19.99 2.98
C LYS A 120 2.20 -18.95 2.73
N ASP A 121 2.16 -17.90 3.55
CA ASP A 121 1.18 -16.82 3.41
C ASP A 121 1.43 -16.00 2.14
N GLN A 122 2.70 -15.73 1.80
CA GLN A 122 3.07 -15.06 0.56
C GLN A 122 2.55 -15.83 -0.66
N ILE A 123 2.81 -17.14 -0.73
CA ILE A 123 2.34 -18.00 -1.82
C ILE A 123 0.80 -18.02 -1.86
N ASN A 124 0.15 -18.22 -0.70
CA ASN A 124 -1.30 -18.28 -0.60
C ASN A 124 -1.97 -16.99 -1.12
N ILE A 125 -1.45 -15.82 -0.74
CA ILE A 125 -1.96 -14.52 -1.21
C ILE A 125 -1.83 -14.40 -2.73
N ILE A 126 -0.66 -14.70 -3.28
CA ILE A 126 -0.43 -14.60 -4.73
C ILE A 126 -1.31 -15.60 -5.49
N THR A 127 -1.37 -16.86 -5.06
CA THR A 127 -2.22 -17.88 -5.69
C THR A 127 -3.69 -17.47 -5.69
N LYS A 128 -4.23 -17.03 -4.55
CA LYS A 128 -5.63 -16.59 -4.48
C LYS A 128 -5.87 -15.36 -5.34
N LEU A 129 -4.94 -14.41 -5.37
CA LEU A 129 -5.07 -13.22 -6.21
C LEU A 129 -5.08 -13.59 -7.70
N THR A 130 -4.19 -14.47 -8.13
CA THR A 130 -4.14 -15.01 -9.49
C THR A 130 -5.45 -15.71 -9.86
N ASN A 131 -5.96 -16.59 -9.00
CA ASN A 131 -7.22 -17.29 -9.25
C ASN A 131 -8.40 -16.30 -9.42
N LYS A 132 -8.47 -15.23 -8.62
CA LYS A 132 -9.50 -14.19 -8.80
C LYS A 132 -9.43 -13.48 -10.14
N PHE A 133 -8.24 -13.36 -10.74
CA PHE A 133 -8.11 -12.80 -12.09
C PHE A 133 -8.58 -13.75 -13.18
N GLU A 134 -8.42 -15.07 -12.98
CA GLU A 134 -8.86 -16.11 -13.90
C GLU A 134 -10.37 -16.36 -13.81
N GLU A 135 -10.95 -16.19 -12.62
CA GLU A 135 -12.39 -16.30 -12.37
C GLU A 135 -13.17 -15.01 -12.72
N ASN A 136 -14.50 -15.10 -12.85
CA ASN A 136 -15.38 -13.93 -13.03
C ASN A 136 -15.48 -13.04 -11.77
N ASN A 137 -14.64 -13.25 -10.75
CA ASN A 137 -14.65 -12.56 -9.46
C ASN A 137 -13.41 -11.67 -9.27
N GLN A 138 -13.14 -10.83 -10.27
CA GLN A 138 -11.94 -10.01 -10.32
C GLN A 138 -11.93 -8.94 -9.22
N PRO A 139 -10.77 -8.67 -8.59
CA PRO A 139 -10.64 -7.56 -7.65
C PRO A 139 -10.94 -6.23 -8.33
N LYS A 140 -11.61 -5.32 -7.61
CA LYS A 140 -11.82 -3.95 -8.09
C LYS A 140 -10.51 -3.17 -8.06
N LEU A 141 -10.12 -2.58 -9.18
CA LEU A 141 -8.95 -1.71 -9.26
C LEU A 141 -9.30 -0.26 -8.89
N ILE A 142 -8.73 0.24 -7.79
CA ILE A 142 -8.96 1.59 -7.27
C ILE A 142 -7.75 2.48 -7.55
N PHE A 143 -7.93 3.50 -8.37
CA PHE A 143 -6.89 4.47 -8.69
C PHE A 143 -6.87 5.63 -7.70
N ILE A 144 -5.73 5.84 -7.03
CA ILE A 144 -5.49 6.95 -6.13
C ILE A 144 -4.66 8.00 -6.88
N LYS A 145 -5.27 9.17 -7.11
CA LYS A 145 -4.64 10.30 -7.80
C LYS A 145 -4.64 11.52 -6.88
N LYS A 146 -3.50 12.21 -6.81
CA LYS A 146 -3.41 13.52 -6.17
C LYS A 146 -4.29 14.51 -6.95
N ARG A 147 -5.22 15.18 -6.27
CA ARG A 147 -5.96 16.30 -6.88
C ARG A 147 -4.96 17.38 -7.26
N LYS A 148 -4.89 17.73 -8.54
CA LYS A 148 -4.22 18.97 -8.97
C LYS A 148 -5.08 20.12 -8.47
N ILE A 149 -4.54 20.92 -7.55
CA ILE A 149 -5.14 22.22 -7.24
C ILE A 149 -4.81 23.08 -8.45
N GLU A 150 -5.78 23.30 -9.34
CA GLU A 150 -5.64 24.32 -10.36
C GLU A 150 -5.51 25.66 -9.64
N LYS A 151 -4.32 26.26 -9.69
CA LYS A 151 -4.14 27.64 -9.27
C LYS A 151 -4.91 28.50 -10.28
N THR A 152 -6.15 28.84 -9.95
CA THR A 152 -6.86 29.90 -10.66
C THR A 152 -6.08 31.19 -10.40
N ASN A 153 -5.24 31.61 -11.36
CA ASN A 153 -4.63 32.92 -11.34
C ASN A 153 -5.76 33.95 -11.41
N GLN A 154 -6.19 34.46 -10.26
CA GLN A 154 -6.98 35.69 -10.18
C GLN A 154 -6.07 36.83 -10.62
N ASN A 155 -6.04 37.10 -11.92
CA ASN A 155 -5.68 38.40 -12.45
C ASN A 155 -6.71 39.40 -11.91
N ILE A 156 -6.43 39.98 -10.75
CA ILE A 156 -7.06 41.23 -10.36
C ILE A 156 -6.49 42.27 -11.30
N LYS A 157 -7.20 42.52 -12.40
CA LYS A 157 -7.09 43.77 -13.14
C LYS A 157 -7.49 44.87 -12.15
N SER A 158 -6.50 45.55 -11.58
CA SER A 158 -6.67 46.89 -11.05
C SER A 158 -6.80 47.85 -12.24
N GLU A 159 -8.03 48.04 -12.71
CA GLU A 159 -8.42 49.21 -13.49
C GLU A 159 -9.35 50.07 -12.62
N ASN A 160 -9.00 51.36 -12.55
CA ASN A 160 -9.79 52.52 -12.11
C ASN A 160 -9.91 52.74 -10.58
N ILE A 161 -9.17 53.72 -10.04
CA ILE A 161 -9.48 55.17 -10.03
C ILE A 161 -8.17 55.95 -9.95
#